data_AF-A0A354FVH1-F1
#
_entry.id   AF-A0A354FVH1-F1
#
_cell.length_a   1.000
_cell.length_b   1.000
_cell.length_c   1.000
_cell.angle_alpha   90.00
_cell.angle_beta   90.00
_cell.angle_gamma   90.00
#
_symmetry.space_group_name_H-M   'P 1'
#
loop_
_entity.id
_entity.type
_entity.pdbx_description
1 polymer ?
#
loop_
_entity_poly.entity_id
_entity_poly.type
_entity_poly.pdbx_seq_one_letter_code
_entity_poly.pdbx_strand_id
1 'polypeptide(L)'
;PHTFRNSKITPANDGHAGKYVMQKCDLELYDLEADIGESKNIADQHPEIVSKMQALASEKRRELGDRLQKIKGTDNREPGFAEIANWAKPKPTKR
;
A
#
# COMPACT_ATOMS: atom_id res chain seq x y z
N PRO A 1 -2.15 -8.11 6.06
CA PRO A 1 -1.03 -8.76 5.36
C PRO A 1 -0.70 -8.10 4.02
N HIS A 2 0.52 -7.57 3.90
CA HIS A 2 1.08 -7.08 2.65
C HIS A 2 2.55 -7.47 2.54
N THR A 3 3.13 -7.32 1.36
CA THR A 3 4.57 -7.53 1.17
C THR A 3 5.30 -6.20 1.23
N PHE A 4 6.48 -6.18 1.85
CA PHE A 4 7.35 -5.02 1.95
C PHE A 4 8.78 -5.38 1.53
N ARG A 5 9.56 -4.37 1.15
CA ARG A 5 10.97 -4.55 0.78
C ARG A 5 11.81 -4.52 2.04
N ASN A 6 12.60 -5.56 2.28
CA ASN A 6 13.61 -5.55 3.32
C ASN A 6 14.87 -4.82 2.81
N SER A 7 15.38 -3.89 3.61
CA SER A 7 16.58 -3.09 3.34
C SER A 7 17.89 -3.84 3.58
N LYS A 8 17.87 -5.04 4.18
CA LYS A 8 19.02 -5.95 4.30
C LYS A 8 19.33 -6.56 2.93
N ILE A 9 19.82 -5.73 2.01
CA ILE A 9 20.32 -6.14 0.71
C ILE A 9 21.82 -6.42 0.80
N THR A 10 22.25 -7.52 0.20
CA THR A 10 23.67 -7.70 -0.10
C THR A 10 24.01 -6.79 -1.28
N PRO A 11 24.98 -5.86 -1.16
CA PRO A 11 25.40 -5.02 -2.28
C PRO A 11 25.74 -5.89 -3.49
N ALA A 12 25.33 -5.47 -4.70
CA ALA A 12 25.84 -6.10 -5.92
C ALA A 12 27.22 -5.51 -6.25
N ASN A 13 27.83 -6.01 -7.33
CA ASN A 13 29.12 -5.51 -7.79
C ASN A 13 28.96 -4.25 -8.66
N ASP A 14 30.04 -3.47 -8.77
CA ASP A 14 30.19 -2.37 -9.74
C ASP A 14 29.16 -1.24 -9.62
N GLY A 15 28.77 -0.89 -8.39
CA GLY A 15 27.85 0.23 -8.12
C GLY A 15 26.37 -0.09 -8.36
N HIS A 16 26.04 -1.34 -8.69
CA HIS A 16 24.67 -1.79 -8.81
C HIS A 16 24.02 -2.06 -7.43
N ALA A 17 22.74 -1.72 -7.31
CA ALA A 17 21.98 -2.05 -6.11
C ALA A 17 21.80 -3.57 -5.98
N GLY A 18 21.90 -4.08 -4.75
CA GLY A 18 21.61 -5.45 -4.41
C GLY A 18 20.16 -5.86 -4.71
N LYS A 19 19.91 -7.18 -4.80
CA LYS A 19 18.54 -7.69 -4.96
C LYS A 19 17.76 -7.48 -3.67
N TYR A 20 16.63 -6.77 -3.76
CA TYR A 20 15.69 -6.64 -2.64
C TYR A 20 15.01 -7.97 -2.33
N VAL A 21 14.99 -8.33 -1.05
CA VAL A 21 14.17 -9.43 -0.56
C VAL A 21 12.81 -8.87 -0.17
N MET A 22 11.76 -9.43 -0.78
CA MET A 22 10.39 -9.13 -0.38
C MET A 22 10.03 -9.99 0.82
N GLN A 23 9.58 -9.37 1.91
CA GLN A 23 9.02 -10.07 3.06
C GLN A 23 7.51 -9.82 3.13
N LYS A 24 6.80 -10.70 3.83
CA LYS A 24 5.37 -10.57 4.08
C LYS A 24 5.16 -10.27 5.55
N CYS A 25 4.39 -9.24 5.86
CA CYS A 25 3.84 -9.05 7.20
C CYS A 25 2.45 -9.69 7.25
N ASP A 26 2.10 -10.23 8.40
CA ASP A 26 0.78 -10.81 8.60
C ASP A 26 -0.19 -9.78 9.20
N LEU A 27 -1.02 -10.19 10.15
CA LEU A 27 -1.92 -9.29 10.87
C LEU A 27 -1.32 -9.04 12.24
N GLU A 28 -1.02 -7.79 12.52
CA GLU A 28 -0.23 -7.39 13.68
C GLU A 28 -0.89 -6.19 14.36
N LEU A 29 -0.73 -6.09 15.67
CA LEU A 29 -1.20 -4.97 16.48
C LEU A 29 -0.04 -4.51 17.35
N TYR A 30 0.21 -3.21 17.35
CA TYR A 30 1.29 -2.56 18.09
C TYR A 30 0.73 -1.45 18.96
N ASP A 31 1.31 -1.30 20.15
CA ASP A 31 1.05 -0.17 21.04
C ASP A 31 2.14 0.88 20.83
N LEU A 32 1.82 1.95 20.11
CA LEU A 32 2.80 2.98 19.75
C LEU A 32 3.21 3.87 20.93
N GLU A 33 2.45 3.88 22.04
CA GLU A 33 2.83 4.65 23.24
C GLU A 33 3.96 3.95 23.98
N ALA A 34 3.89 2.62 24.11
CA ALA A 34 4.91 1.81 24.75
C ALA A 34 6.03 1.34 23.79
N ASP A 35 5.73 1.19 22.50
CA ASP A 35 6.60 0.58 21.49
C ASP A 35 6.51 1.32 20.15
N ILE A 36 7.07 2.53 20.10
CA ILE A 36 7.17 3.35 18.88
C ILE A 36 7.94 2.67 17.74
N GLY A 37 8.77 1.66 18.06
CA GLY A 37 9.57 0.91 17.10
C GLY A 37 8.84 -0.25 16.44
N GLU A 38 7.56 -0.50 16.80
CA GLU A 38 6.75 -1.62 16.29
C GLU A 38 7.48 -2.97 16.42
N SER A 39 8.13 -3.19 17.56
CA SER A 39 8.98 -4.35 17.80
C SER A 39 8.22 -5.57 18.33
N LYS A 40 7.08 -5.36 19.00
CA LYS A 40 6.31 -6.41 19.67
C LYS A 40 4.85 -6.46 19.19
N ASN A 41 4.53 -7.50 18.43
CA ASN A 41 3.16 -7.80 18.04
C ASN A 41 2.35 -8.33 19.24
N ILE A 42 1.25 -7.65 19.58
CA ILE A 42 0.32 -8.00 20.66
C ILE A 42 -1.08 -8.41 20.15
N ALA A 43 -1.23 -8.69 18.85
CA ALA A 43 -2.52 -9.03 18.24
C ALA A 43 -3.23 -10.21 18.91
N ASP A 44 -2.49 -11.29 19.22
CA ASP A 44 -3.06 -12.50 19.84
C ASP A 44 -3.52 -12.25 21.29
N GLN A 45 -3.00 -11.21 21.94
CA GLN A 45 -3.36 -10.85 23.31
C GLN A 45 -4.62 -9.97 23.38
N HIS A 46 -4.98 -9.31 22.27
CA HIS A 46 -6.08 -8.34 22.20
C HIS A 46 -6.97 -8.51 20.95
N PRO A 47 -7.61 -9.68 20.77
CA PRO A 47 -8.43 -9.96 19.58
C PRO A 47 -9.61 -8.99 19.42
N GLU A 48 -10.15 -8.47 20.52
CA GLU A 48 -11.22 -7.47 20.51
C GLU A 48 -10.79 -6.13 19.90
N ILE A 49 -9.56 -5.70 20.19
CA ILE A 49 -8.99 -4.47 19.62
C ILE A 49 -8.72 -4.68 18.14
N VAL A 50 -8.16 -5.84 17.78
CA VAL A 50 -7.94 -6.22 16.38
C VAL A 50 -9.25 -6.17 15.58
N SER A 51 -10.33 -6.74 16.11
CA SER A 51 -11.64 -6.73 15.45
C SER A 51 -12.18 -5.31 15.26
N LYS A 52 -12.09 -4.47 16.29
CA LYS A 52 -12.50 -3.06 16.22
C LYS A 52 -11.72 -2.28 15.16
N MET A 53 -10.39 -2.44 15.14
CA MET A 53 -9.54 -1.77 14.15
C MET A 53 -9.82 -2.26 12.73
N GLN A 54 -10.07 -3.56 12.54
CA GLN A 54 -10.47 -4.10 11.24
C GLN A 54 -11.79 -3.54 10.73
N ALA A 55 -12.78 -3.35 11.62
CA ALA A 55 -14.05 -2.74 11.25
C ALA A 55 -13.85 -1.30 10.75
N LEU A 56 -13.11 -0.48 11.50
CA LEU A 56 -12.77 0.90 11.11
C LEU A 56 -11.99 0.96 9.78
N ALA A 57 -11.00 0.07 9.61
CA ALA A 57 -10.24 -0.03 8.38
C ALA A 57 -11.14 -0.41 7.19
N SER A 58 -12.08 -1.34 7.39
CA SER A 58 -13.01 -1.79 6.34
C SER A 58 -13.95 -0.67 5.89
N GLU A 59 -14.42 0.15 6.83
CA GLU A 59 -15.18 1.36 6.50
C GLU A 59 -14.36 2.33 5.64
N LYS A 60 -13.12 2.64 6.03
CA LYS A 60 -12.27 3.56 5.27
C LYS A 60 -11.88 3.02 3.90
N ARG A 61 -11.66 1.71 3.76
CA ARG A 61 -11.44 1.07 2.46
C ARG A 61 -12.64 1.20 1.53
N ARG A 62 -13.87 1.18 2.05
CA ARG A 62 -15.08 1.39 1.24
C ARG A 62 -15.16 2.82 0.73
N GLU A 63 -14.82 3.79 1.58
CA GLU A 63 -14.85 5.22 1.26
C GLU A 63 -13.78 5.60 0.21
N LEU A 64 -12.50 5.30 0.49
CA LEU A 64 -11.36 5.74 -0.31
C LEU A 64 -10.96 4.72 -1.40
N GLY A 65 -11.31 3.46 -1.20
CA GLY A 65 -10.83 2.34 -2.01
C GLY A 65 -9.60 1.66 -1.42
N ASP A 66 -9.32 0.46 -1.93
CA ASP A 66 -8.15 -0.33 -1.58
C ASP A 66 -7.68 -1.09 -2.83
N ARG A 67 -6.51 -0.71 -3.35
CA ARG A 67 -5.94 -1.36 -4.53
C ARG A 67 -5.53 -2.81 -4.27
N LEU A 68 -5.04 -3.13 -3.07
CA LEU A 68 -4.60 -4.47 -2.71
C LEU A 68 -5.80 -5.43 -2.69
N GLN A 69 -6.95 -4.96 -2.20
CA GLN A 69 -8.19 -5.73 -2.15
C GLN A 69 -9.12 -5.51 -3.35
N LYS A 70 -8.72 -4.66 -4.31
CA LYS A 70 -9.51 -4.27 -5.50
C LYS A 70 -10.86 -3.62 -5.15
N ILE A 71 -10.93 -2.90 -4.04
CA ILE A 71 -12.11 -2.15 -3.62
C ILE A 71 -12.06 -0.77 -4.28
N LYS A 72 -13.12 -0.39 -5.01
CA LYS A 72 -13.28 0.95 -5.55
C LYS A 72 -13.94 1.85 -4.51
N GLY A 73 -13.30 2.96 -4.18
CA GLY A 73 -13.81 3.94 -3.22
C GLY A 73 -15.09 4.61 -3.70
N THR A 74 -16.08 4.76 -2.81
CA THR A 74 -17.35 5.42 -3.11
C THR A 74 -17.23 6.95 -3.16
N ASP A 75 -16.26 7.53 -2.44
CA ASP A 75 -16.09 8.98 -2.31
C ASP A 75 -14.91 9.54 -3.13
N ASN A 76 -14.46 8.75 -4.12
CA ASN A 76 -13.40 9.19 -5.02
C ASN A 76 -13.94 10.21 -6.02
N ARG A 77 -13.37 11.42 -6.02
CA ARG A 77 -13.73 12.43 -7.04
C ARG A 77 -13.36 11.95 -8.44
N GLU A 78 -14.15 12.38 -9.42
CA GLU A 78 -13.82 12.14 -10.81
C GLU A 78 -12.54 12.88 -11.22
N PRO A 79 -11.66 12.25 -12.03
CA PRO A 79 -10.54 12.93 -12.64
C PRO A 79 -11.03 14.15 -13.44
N GLY A 80 -10.29 15.26 -13.35
CA GLY A 80 -10.51 16.37 -14.26
C GLY A 80 -10.01 16.00 -15.65
N PHE A 81 -10.79 16.31 -16.69
CA PHE A 81 -10.36 16.17 -18.07
C PHE A 81 -9.95 17.54 -18.61
N ALA A 82 -8.74 17.64 -19.15
CA ALA A 82 -8.31 18.77 -19.97
C ALA A 82 -8.33 18.32 -21.44
N GLU A 83 -8.63 19.25 -22.35
CA GLU A 83 -8.49 18.94 -23.77
C GLU A 83 -7.05 18.58 -24.09
N ILE A 84 -6.88 17.49 -24.83
CA ILE A 84 -5.57 17.06 -25.30
C ILE A 84 -5.08 18.11 -26.30
N ALA A 85 -3.97 18.77 -25.98
CA ALA A 85 -3.35 19.76 -26.86
C ALA A 85 -3.06 19.14 -28.23
N ASN A 86 -3.26 19.92 -29.29
CA ASN A 86 -3.16 19.44 -30.68
C ASN A 86 -1.84 18.74 -31.01
N TRP A 87 -0.75 19.11 -30.35
CA TRP A 87 0.58 18.52 -30.54
C TRP A 87 0.73 17.11 -29.93
N ALA A 88 -0.10 16.75 -28.95
CA ALA A 88 -0.09 15.46 -28.26
C ALA A 88 -1.07 14.45 -28.87
N LYS A 89 -1.85 14.86 -29.88
CA LYS A 89 -2.77 13.96 -30.61
C LYS A 89 -1.93 12.96 -31.43
N PRO A 90 -2.22 11.65 -31.37
CA PRO A 90 -1.51 10.67 -32.17
C PRO A 90 -1.64 11.03 -33.65
N LYS A 91 -0.53 11.03 -34.38
CA LYS A 91 -0.55 11.27 -35.83
C LYS A 91 -1.36 10.16 -36.51
N PRO A 92 -2.22 10.49 -37.49
CA PRO A 92 -2.90 9.46 -38.26
C PRO A 92 -1.86 8.58 -38.95
N THR A 93 -1.81 7.31 -38.59
CA THR A 93 -0.98 6.32 -39.27
C THR A 93 -1.58 6.08 -40.66
N LYS A 94 -0.89 6.51 -41.73
CA LYS A 94 -1.28 6.15 -43.10
C LYS A 94 -1.21 4.61 -43.21
N ARG A 95 -2.33 3.99 -43.58
CA ARG A 95 -2.36 2.59 -44.05
C ARG A 95 -1.83 2.51 -45.48
#